data_AF-W4LKT4-F1
#
_entry.id   AF-W4LKT4-F1
#
_cell.length_a   1.000
_cell.length_b   1.000
_cell.length_c   1.000
_cell.angle_alpha   90.00
_cell.angle_beta   90.00
_cell.angle_gamma   90.00
#
_symmetry.space_group_name_H-M   'P 1'
#
loop_
_entity.id
_entity.type
_entity.pdbx_description
1 polymer ?
#
loop_
_entity_poly.entity_id
_entity_poly.type
_entity_poly.pdbx_seq_one_letter_code
_entity_poly.pdbx_strand_id
1 'polypeptide(L)' 'MPLGFERHLICGLSNRHRQGIGLGILQGIDFEHDTLSLLTPVLQGDIRMLQFGDLYVGPDGRERGRRDHRVW' A
#
# COMPACT_ATOMS: atom_id res chain seq x y z
N MET A 1 -12.10 6.65 6.53
CA MET A 1 -11.91 5.18 6.50
C MET A 1 -11.72 4.69 7.93
N PRO A 2 -12.17 3.47 8.29
CA PRO A 2 -11.98 2.96 9.65
C PRO A 2 -10.48 2.81 9.96
N LEU A 3 -10.07 3.09 11.20
CA LEU A 3 -8.68 2.97 11.64
C LEU A 3 -8.15 1.54 11.36
N GLY A 4 -6.96 1.41 10.75
CA GLY A 4 -6.34 0.11 10.49
C GLY A 4 -6.80 -0.57 9.20
N PHE A 5 -7.66 0.05 8.39
CA PHE A 5 -8.06 -0.46 7.06
C PHE A 5 -6.87 -0.69 6.13
N GLU A 6 -5.79 0.00 6.37
CA GLU A 6 -4.64 0.11 5.49
C GLU A 6 -3.65 -1.05 5.70
N ARG A 7 -3.71 -1.72 6.85
CA ARG A 7 -2.76 -2.76 7.23
C ARG A 7 -2.91 -3.97 6.33
N HIS A 8 -1.78 -4.48 5.84
CA HIS A 8 -1.69 -5.62 4.92
C HIS A 8 -2.17 -5.34 3.49
N LEU A 9 -2.55 -4.11 3.17
CA LEU A 9 -3.04 -3.77 1.83
C LEU A 9 -1.87 -3.71 0.84
N ILE A 10 -1.99 -4.43 -0.29
CA ILE A 10 -1.08 -4.29 -1.42
C ILE A 10 -1.31 -2.97 -2.12
N CYS A 11 -0.21 -2.29 -2.42
CA CYS A 11 -0.21 -1.03 -3.12
C CYS A 11 0.74 -1.09 -4.32
N GLY A 12 0.35 -0.44 -5.41
CA GLY A 12 1.24 -0.13 -6.52
C GLY A 12 2.14 1.06 -6.18
N LEU A 13 3.42 0.98 -6.54
CA LEU A 13 4.39 2.05 -6.36
C LEU A 13 4.79 2.60 -7.72
N SER A 14 4.81 3.93 -7.87
CA SER A 14 5.18 4.58 -9.13
C SER A 14 6.21 5.69 -8.94
N ASN A 15 7.07 5.86 -9.94
CA ASN A 15 8.08 6.91 -10.00
C ASN A 15 7.49 8.26 -10.48
N ARG A 16 8.33 9.28 -10.59
CA ARG A 16 7.96 10.62 -11.09
C ARG A 16 7.39 10.65 -12.52
N HIS A 17 7.65 9.61 -13.30
CA HIS A 17 7.16 9.47 -14.68
C HIS A 17 5.84 8.70 -14.74
N ARG A 18 5.19 8.43 -13.58
CA ARG A 18 3.98 7.61 -13.45
C ARG A 18 4.15 6.18 -13.95
N GLN A 19 5.39 5.69 -13.97
CA GLN A 19 5.68 4.30 -14.31
C GLN A 19 5.63 3.46 -13.04
N GLY A 20 4.93 2.33 -13.11
CA GLY A 20 4.92 1.34 -12.03
C GLY A 20 6.32 0.74 -11.86
N ILE A 21 6.89 0.88 -10.66
CA ILE A 21 8.23 0.41 -10.31
C ILE A 21 8.22 -0.75 -9.31
N GLY A 22 7.05 -1.15 -8.84
CA GLY A 22 6.90 -2.32 -7.99
C GLY A 22 5.65 -2.28 -7.12
N LEU A 23 5.67 -3.12 -6.09
CA LEU A 23 4.60 -3.27 -5.12
C LEU A 23 5.13 -3.00 -3.71
N GLY A 24 4.23 -2.60 -2.82
CA GLY A 24 4.48 -2.50 -1.38
C GLY A 24 3.28 -3.00 -0.58
N ILE A 25 3.55 -3.45 0.64
CA ILE A 25 2.51 -3.80 1.62
C ILE A 25 2.48 -2.69 2.66
N LEU A 26 1.31 -2.07 2.81
CA LEU A 26 1.11 -0.98 3.75
C LEU A 26 1.02 -1.53 5.18
N GLN A 27 1.87 -1.00 6.06
CA GLN A 27 1.97 -1.41 7.47
C GLN A 27 1.16 -0.48 8.38
N GLY A 28 0.97 0.78 7.96
CA GLY A 28 0.20 1.78 8.68
C GLY A 28 0.31 3.15 8.03
N ILE A 29 -0.65 4.01 8.35
CA ILE A 29 -0.61 5.44 8.05
C ILE A 29 -0.68 6.19 9.38
N ASP A 30 0.30 7.07 9.59
CA ASP A 30 0.31 8.03 10.69
C ASP A 30 -0.15 9.38 10.15
N PHE A 31 -1.42 9.69 10.41
CA PHE A 31 -2.05 10.93 9.97
C PHE A 31 -1.63 12.15 10.80
N GLU A 32 -1.07 11.96 11.99
CA GLU A 32 -0.58 13.09 12.81
C GLU A 32 0.74 13.62 12.25
N HIS A 33 1.58 12.73 11.72
CA HIS A 33 2.90 13.06 11.18
C HIS A 33 2.96 13.09 9.65
N ASP A 34 1.84 12.90 8.95
CA ASP A 34 1.76 12.76 7.48
C ASP A 34 2.74 11.71 6.92
N THR A 35 2.91 10.59 7.64
CA THR A 35 3.80 9.50 7.21
C THR A 35 3.04 8.21 6.97
N LEU A 36 3.64 7.35 6.13
CA LEU A 36 3.17 5.99 5.92
C LEU A 36 4.35 5.03 5.97
N SER A 37 4.09 3.80 6.39
CA SER A 37 5.09 2.74 6.50
C SER A 37 4.80 1.63 5.49
N LEU A 38 5.81 1.25 4.71
CA LEU A 38 5.71 0.23 3.66
C LEU A 38 6.75 -0.87 3.85
N LEU A 39 6.34 -2.11 3.63
CA LEU A 39 7.26 -3.21 3.33
C LEU A 39 7.38 -3.32 1.80
N THR A 40 8.57 -3.07 1.26
CA THR A 40 8.79 -3.14 -0.19
C THR A 40 10.28 -3.37 -0.51
N PRO A 41 10.61 -4.08 -1.61
CA PRO A 41 11.97 -4.12 -2.14
C PRO A 41 12.37 -2.84 -2.90
N VAL A 42 11.43 -1.92 -3.16
CA VAL A 42 11.68 -0.67 -3.89
C VAL A 42 12.36 0.35 -2.99
N LEU A 43 13.44 0.98 -3.46
CA LEU A 43 14.14 2.02 -2.71
C LEU A 43 13.23 3.24 -2.50
N GLN A 44 13.20 3.77 -1.28
CA GLN A 44 12.37 4.93 -0.91
C GLN A 44 12.58 6.13 -1.84
N GLY A 45 13.83 6.37 -2.26
CA GLY A 45 14.21 7.47 -3.14
C GLY A 45 13.51 7.47 -4.50
N ASP A 46 13.01 6.32 -4.96
CA ASP A 46 12.38 6.15 -6.28
C ASP A 46 10.85 6.29 -6.23
N ILE A 47 10.25 6.16 -5.05
CA ILE A 47 8.79 6.18 -4.86
C ILE A 47 8.29 7.62 -4.87
N ARG A 48 7.31 7.92 -5.73
CA ARG A 48 6.66 9.25 -5.80
C ARG A 48 5.15 9.19 -5.69
N MET A 49 4.56 8.02 -5.92
CA MET A 49 3.14 7.81 -5.80
C MET A 49 2.86 6.41 -5.30
N LEU A 50 1.83 6.31 -4.48
CA LEU A 50 1.26 5.06 -4.00
C LEU A 50 -0.18 4.95 -4.52
N GLN A 51 -0.51 3.79 -5.07
CA GLN A 51 -1.87 3.46 -5.51
C GLN A 51 -2.40 2.32 -4.65
N PHE A 52 -3.48 2.56 -3.90
CA PHE A 52 -4.14 1.51 -3.15
C PHE A 52 -4.70 0.44 -4.08
N GLY A 53 -4.39 -0.82 -3.80
CA GLY A 53 -5.04 -1.96 -4.42
C GLY A 53 -6.28 -2.38 -3.64
N ASP A 54 -6.70 -3.62 -3.87
CA ASP A 54 -7.80 -4.27 -3.18
C ASP A 54 -7.38 -5.51 -2.39
N LEU A 55 -6.20 -6.07 -2.65
CA LEU A 55 -5.74 -7.32 -2.05
C LEU A 55 -5.04 -7.10 -0.71
N TYR A 56 -5.46 -7.83 0.32
CA TYR A 56 -4.76 -7.91 1.60
C TYR A 56 -3.88 -9.15 1.65
N VAL A 57 -2.62 -8.99 2.04
CA VAL A 57 -1.63 -10.08 2.12
C VAL A 57 -0.95 -10.10 3.49
N GLY A 58 -0.96 -11.27 4.11
CA GLY A 58 -0.29 -11.52 5.39
C GLY A 58 1.25 -11.51 5.27
N PRO A 59 1.96 -11.45 6.41
CA PRO A 59 3.42 -11.49 6.42
C PRO A 59 4.01 -12.82 5.91
N ASP A 60 3.20 -13.87 5.82
CA ASP A 60 3.52 -15.16 5.20
C ASP A 60 3.31 -15.19 3.68
N GLY A 61 2.90 -14.06 3.08
CA GLY A 61 2.61 -13.95 1.65
C GLY A 61 1.25 -14.51 1.24
N ARG A 62 0.40 -14.93 2.19
CA ARG A 62 -0.94 -15.47 1.87
C ARG A 62 -1.98 -14.36 1.78
N GLU A 63 -2.88 -14.50 0.81
CA GLU A 63 -4.07 -13.66 0.71
C GLU A 63 -4.93 -13.79 1.97
N ARG A 64 -5.32 -12.64 2.54
CA ARG A 64 -6.23 -12.54 3.68
C ARG A 64 -7.64 -12.13 3.26
N GLY A 65 -7.79 -11.59 2.06
CA GLY A 65 -9.06 -11.18 1.50
C GLY A 65 -8.90 -9.99 0.56
N ARG A 66 -10.03 -9.48 0.07
CA ARG A 66 -10.06 -8.32 -0.82
C ARG A 66 -11.04 -7.26 -0.34
N ARG A 67 -10.70 -6.01 -0.58
CA ARG A 67 -11.60 -4.87 -0.46
C ARG A 67 -12.59 -4.93 -1.62
N ASP A 68 -13.88 -4.89 -1.28
CA ASP A 68 -14.93 -4.81 -2.29
C ASP A 68 -14.98 -3.38 -2.88
N HIS A 69 -14.95 -3.26 -4.21
CA HIS A 69 -15.00 -1.95 -4.90
C HIS A 69 -16.43 -1.38 -4.98
N ARG A 70 -17.42 -2.10 -4.44
CA ARG A 70 -18.86 -1.80 -4.57
C ARG A 70 -19.43 -0.73 -3.62
N VAL A 71 -18.59 0.01 -2.90
CA VAL A 71 -19.09 1.08 -2.01
C VAL A 71 -18.36 2.37 -2.34
N TRP A 72 -19.01 3.18 -3.18
CA TRP A 72 -18.83 4.63 -3.30
C TRP A 72 -20.18 5.27 -2.97
#